data_AF-A0A1B2Z0L7-F1
#
_entry.id   AF-A0A1B2Z0L7-F1
#
_cell.length_a   1.000
_cell.length_b   1.000
_cell.length_c   1.000
_cell.angle_alpha   90.00
_cell.angle_beta   90.00
_cell.angle_gamma   90.00
#
_symmetry.space_group_name_H-M   'P 1'
#
loop_
_entity.id
_entity.type
_entity.pdbx_description
1 polymer ?
#
loop_
_entity_poly.entity_id
_entity_poly.type
_entity_poly.pdbx_seq_one_letter_code
_entity_poly.pdbx_strand_id
1 'polypeptide(L)'
;MKKLLLLSALLIFACSTDSEGNPCIYEPTLTTEAATDITETSATLNGVISIVSENCDVPNNTEQGFVYSTEIQPTLEDTQVNVNGTNISTTIEGLTPNTTYYVRAFLTNSLGNFYGDEVSFTTEETLGCGSQTDYVSIVYGTQEWTVENACHTTYRDGTPIPQVTDPDEWANLTTGAWCYYDNDPTKGVLYNWFAVMGIHDTDPNTPNKEFAPEGWHVPSNDEWTTLEEYLIANGLNLSGFNALPVGARNYNGLFNINYSTVFWSSTDGSPNGAWNRWLYNGGLSYIDNYDFKQSGISVRFVRD
;
A
#
# COMPACT_ATOMS: atom_id res chain seq x y z
N MET A 1 -49.27 41.58 -31.72
CA MET A 1 -48.39 40.39 -31.64
C MET A 1 -49.25 39.17 -31.35
N LYS A 2 -48.86 38.01 -31.87
CA LYS A 2 -49.67 36.81 -32.17
C LYS A 2 -50.47 36.24 -30.98
N LYS A 3 -51.68 35.72 -31.28
CA LYS A 3 -52.46 34.78 -30.46
C LYS A 3 -51.74 33.42 -30.38
N LEU A 4 -51.80 32.73 -29.25
CA LEU A 4 -52.06 31.28 -29.21
C LEU A 4 -52.57 30.87 -27.81
N LEU A 5 -53.79 30.30 -27.77
CA LEU A 5 -54.28 29.50 -26.65
C LEU A 5 -53.48 28.19 -26.60
N LEU A 6 -53.13 27.70 -25.41
CA LEU A 6 -52.96 26.27 -25.19
C LEU A 6 -53.89 25.80 -24.06
N LEU A 7 -54.78 24.92 -24.47
CA LEU A 7 -55.65 24.06 -23.69
C LEU A 7 -54.81 22.82 -23.33
N SER A 8 -54.68 22.44 -22.06
CA SER A 8 -54.25 21.07 -21.71
C SER A 8 -55.25 20.46 -20.75
N ALA A 9 -55.95 19.46 -21.29
CA ALA A 9 -57.06 18.75 -20.73
C ALA A 9 -56.69 17.98 -19.45
N LEU A 10 -57.53 18.13 -18.42
CA LEU A 10 -57.63 17.20 -17.31
C LEU A 10 -58.36 15.95 -17.84
N LEU A 11 -57.61 14.94 -18.26
CA LEU A 11 -58.14 13.65 -18.69
C LEU A 11 -58.25 12.74 -17.46
N ILE A 12 -59.42 12.77 -16.84
CA ILE A 12 -59.85 11.79 -15.84
C ILE A 12 -60.35 10.58 -16.64
N PHE A 13 -59.57 9.50 -16.70
CA PHE A 13 -60.10 8.21 -17.15
C PHE A 13 -60.72 7.50 -15.95
N ALA A 14 -62.04 7.27 -16.05
CA ALA A 14 -62.81 6.49 -15.12
C ALA A 14 -62.83 5.00 -15.53
N CYS A 15 -62.54 4.15 -14.55
CA CYS A 15 -62.97 2.77 -14.30
C CYS A 15 -62.84 1.68 -15.38
N SER A 16 -62.14 0.60 -15.00
CA SER A 16 -62.70 -0.75 -15.17
C SER A 16 -62.22 -1.74 -14.10
N THR A 17 -63.21 -2.35 -13.44
CA THR A 17 -63.26 -3.67 -12.79
C THR A 17 -62.41 -3.92 -11.54
N ASP A 18 -63.12 -4.16 -10.44
CA ASP A 18 -62.65 -4.69 -9.17
C ASP A 18 -61.76 -5.93 -9.36
N SER A 19 -60.50 -5.81 -8.96
CA SER A 19 -59.93 -6.79 -8.06
C SER A 19 -59.48 -6.02 -6.84
N GLU A 20 -60.08 -6.29 -5.67
CA GLU A 20 -59.51 -5.95 -4.37
C GLU A 20 -58.25 -6.81 -4.11
N GLY A 21 -57.31 -6.77 -5.06
CA GLY A 21 -55.97 -7.32 -4.92
C GLY A 21 -55.12 -6.22 -4.31
N ASN A 22 -54.61 -6.46 -3.12
CA ASN A 22 -53.63 -5.58 -2.50
C ASN A 22 -52.44 -5.43 -3.48
N PRO A 23 -52.04 -4.21 -3.89
CA PRO A 23 -51.02 -4.04 -4.92
C PRO A 23 -49.69 -4.68 -4.49
N CYS A 24 -48.94 -5.24 -5.46
CA CYS A 24 -47.58 -5.69 -5.21
C CYS A 24 -46.71 -4.49 -4.81
N ILE A 25 -46.06 -4.60 -3.66
CA ILE A 25 -45.07 -3.66 -3.18
C ILE A 25 -43.73 -4.38 -3.24
N TYR A 26 -42.78 -3.84 -4.01
CA TYR A 26 -41.41 -4.31 -4.06
C TYR A 26 -40.47 -3.11 -3.98
N GLU A 27 -39.97 -2.85 -2.78
CA GLU A 27 -39.16 -1.67 -2.48
C GLU A 27 -37.80 -2.11 -1.93
N PRO A 28 -36.80 -2.31 -2.79
CA PRO A 28 -35.44 -2.53 -2.35
C PRO A 28 -34.82 -1.21 -1.91
N THR A 29 -34.30 -1.20 -0.69
CA THR A 29 -33.47 -0.13 -0.13
C THR A 29 -32.05 -0.65 0.00
N LEU A 30 -31.12 0.00 -0.69
CA LEU A 30 -29.71 -0.36 -0.70
C LEU A 30 -28.92 0.78 -0.07
N THR A 31 -28.08 0.45 0.89
CA THR A 31 -27.13 1.39 1.50
C THR A 31 -25.72 0.88 1.23
N THR A 32 -24.92 1.70 0.55
CA THR A 32 -23.47 1.48 0.47
C THR A 32 -22.84 2.21 1.64
N GLU A 33 -22.09 1.48 2.47
CA GLU A 33 -21.41 2.03 3.63
C GLU A 33 -19.96 2.35 3.28
N ALA A 34 -19.28 3.11 4.15
CA ALA A 34 -17.87 3.43 3.95
C ALA A 34 -17.00 2.16 3.87
N ALA A 35 -16.02 2.17 2.97
CA ALA A 35 -15.01 1.13 2.91
C ALA A 35 -14.12 1.16 4.16
N THR A 36 -13.64 -0.01 4.58
CA THR A 36 -12.74 -0.20 5.72
C THR A 36 -11.52 -1.01 5.30
N ASP A 37 -10.54 -1.16 6.19
CA ASP A 37 -9.33 -1.98 5.97
C ASP A 37 -8.67 -1.69 4.62
N ILE A 38 -8.60 -0.40 4.27
CA ILE A 38 -8.04 0.08 3.01
C ILE A 38 -6.52 -0.03 3.11
N THR A 39 -5.93 -0.70 2.13
CA THR A 39 -4.48 -0.79 1.94
C THR A 39 -4.11 -0.17 0.59
N GLU A 40 -2.85 -0.28 0.19
CA GLU A 40 -2.39 0.13 -1.14
C GLU A 40 -3.06 -0.64 -2.28
N THR A 41 -3.47 -1.91 -2.04
CA THR A 41 -3.95 -2.81 -3.10
C THR A 41 -5.25 -3.53 -2.77
N SER A 42 -5.86 -3.24 -1.64
CA SER A 42 -7.11 -3.85 -1.21
C SER A 42 -7.99 -2.91 -0.38
N ALA A 43 -9.28 -3.25 -0.28
CA ALA A 43 -10.21 -2.61 0.64
C ALA A 43 -11.37 -3.54 0.96
N THR A 44 -12.00 -3.37 2.12
CA THR A 44 -13.23 -4.05 2.49
C THR A 44 -14.45 -3.17 2.20
N LEU A 45 -15.34 -3.65 1.35
CA LEU A 45 -16.60 -3.01 0.99
C LEU A 45 -17.70 -3.46 1.95
N ASN A 46 -18.58 -2.53 2.34
CA ASN A 46 -19.65 -2.77 3.31
C ASN A 46 -20.99 -2.19 2.80
N GLY A 47 -22.09 -2.86 3.11
CA GLY A 47 -23.41 -2.40 2.70
C GLY A 47 -24.56 -3.21 3.28
N VAL A 48 -25.76 -2.66 3.14
CA VAL A 48 -27.01 -3.26 3.62
C VAL A 48 -28.04 -3.26 2.49
N ILE A 49 -28.66 -4.41 2.27
CA ILE A 49 -29.75 -4.59 1.30
C ILE A 49 -31.00 -5.02 2.07
N SER A 50 -32.01 -4.16 2.09
CA SER A 50 -33.32 -4.42 2.68
C SER A 50 -34.38 -4.42 1.59
N ILE A 51 -35.25 -5.43 1.58
CA ILE A 51 -36.30 -5.56 0.56
C ILE A 51 -37.63 -5.67 1.30
N VAL A 52 -38.51 -4.71 1.05
CA VAL A 52 -39.92 -4.83 1.44
C VAL A 52 -40.66 -5.46 0.26
N SER A 53 -41.20 -6.67 0.47
CA SER A 53 -42.02 -7.37 -0.52
C SER A 53 -43.38 -7.74 0.08
N GLU A 54 -44.45 -7.12 -0.40
CA GLU A 54 -45.82 -7.43 0.02
C GLU A 54 -46.71 -7.75 -1.19
N ASN A 55 -47.53 -8.79 -1.06
CA ASN A 55 -48.50 -9.21 -2.09
C ASN A 55 -47.89 -9.57 -3.47
N CYS A 56 -46.59 -9.89 -3.52
CA CYS A 56 -45.95 -10.45 -4.70
C CYS A 56 -44.89 -11.49 -4.36
N ASP A 57 -44.64 -12.35 -5.34
CA ASP A 57 -43.54 -13.31 -5.29
C ASP A 57 -42.20 -12.56 -5.29
N VAL A 58 -41.25 -13.05 -4.49
CA VAL A 58 -39.88 -12.54 -4.51
C VAL A 58 -39.27 -12.87 -5.88
N PRO A 59 -38.71 -11.87 -6.61
CA PRO A 59 -38.12 -12.10 -7.92
C PRO A 59 -37.02 -13.17 -7.89
N ASN A 60 -37.12 -14.16 -8.79
CA ASN A 60 -36.05 -15.13 -9.03
C ASN A 60 -34.85 -14.46 -9.73
N ASN A 61 -33.67 -15.11 -9.71
CA ASN A 61 -32.43 -14.65 -10.35
C ASN A 61 -31.95 -13.30 -9.79
N THR A 62 -31.95 -13.21 -8.46
CA THR A 62 -31.39 -12.04 -7.77
C THR A 62 -29.87 -12.16 -7.72
N GLU A 63 -29.17 -11.22 -8.36
CA GLU A 63 -27.75 -10.99 -8.12
C GLU A 63 -27.60 -9.72 -7.29
N GLN A 64 -26.68 -9.76 -6.33
CA GLN A 64 -26.44 -8.65 -5.40
C GLN A 64 -24.98 -8.64 -4.97
N GLY A 65 -24.52 -7.47 -4.54
CA GLY A 65 -23.15 -7.26 -4.10
C GLY A 65 -22.73 -5.83 -4.32
N PHE A 66 -21.53 -5.63 -4.86
CA PHE A 66 -20.97 -4.30 -5.14
C PHE A 66 -20.55 -4.16 -6.60
N VAL A 67 -20.76 -2.97 -7.15
CA VAL A 67 -20.10 -2.50 -8.36
C VAL A 67 -19.09 -1.42 -7.99
N TYR A 68 -17.93 -1.43 -8.63
CA TYR A 68 -16.89 -0.43 -8.39
C TYR A 68 -16.10 -0.09 -9.64
N SER A 69 -15.60 1.14 -9.68
CA SER A 69 -14.87 1.72 -10.81
C SER A 69 -13.99 2.89 -10.34
N THR A 70 -13.07 3.34 -11.20
CA THR A 70 -12.35 4.61 -11.02
C THR A 70 -13.14 5.82 -11.54
N GLU A 71 -14.22 5.56 -12.28
CA GLU A 71 -15.17 6.58 -12.73
C GLU A 71 -16.36 6.67 -11.76
N ILE A 72 -16.94 7.86 -11.67
CA ILE A 72 -18.15 8.09 -10.87
C ILE A 72 -19.34 7.30 -11.44
N GLN A 73 -20.29 6.98 -10.57
CA GLN A 73 -21.53 6.26 -10.82
C GLN A 73 -21.31 4.87 -11.45
N PRO A 74 -20.57 3.97 -10.79
CA PRO A 74 -20.37 2.62 -11.29
C PRO A 74 -21.71 1.89 -11.48
N THR A 75 -21.77 1.05 -12.50
CA THR A 75 -22.92 0.27 -12.93
C THR A 75 -22.57 -1.20 -13.11
N LEU A 76 -23.54 -2.04 -13.49
CA LEU A 76 -23.29 -3.44 -13.84
C LEU A 76 -22.37 -3.65 -15.06
N GLU A 77 -22.06 -2.61 -15.83
CA GLU A 77 -21.07 -2.71 -16.92
C GLU A 77 -19.62 -2.57 -16.41
N ASP A 78 -19.43 -2.14 -15.15
CA ASP A 78 -18.14 -2.02 -14.48
C ASP A 78 -17.76 -3.34 -13.76
N THR A 79 -16.82 -3.26 -12.82
CA THR A 79 -16.38 -4.44 -12.08
C THR A 79 -17.40 -4.80 -11.00
N GLN A 80 -17.84 -6.05 -10.97
CA GLN A 80 -18.84 -6.56 -10.06
C GLN A 80 -18.25 -7.57 -9.08
N VAL A 81 -18.72 -7.55 -7.83
CA VAL A 81 -18.42 -8.57 -6.82
C VAL A 81 -19.73 -9.01 -6.18
N ASN A 82 -20.11 -10.26 -6.43
CA ASN A 82 -21.39 -10.80 -5.96
C ASN A 82 -21.28 -11.28 -4.51
N VAL A 83 -22.10 -10.70 -3.63
CA VAL A 83 -22.16 -11.02 -2.20
C VAL A 83 -23.62 -11.12 -1.80
N ASN A 84 -24.01 -12.27 -1.25
CA ASN A 84 -25.39 -12.52 -0.86
C ASN A 84 -25.64 -12.23 0.62
N GLY A 85 -26.79 -11.62 0.92
CA GLY A 85 -27.26 -11.43 2.30
C GLY A 85 -27.92 -10.06 2.50
N THR A 86 -28.36 -9.80 3.72
CA THR A 86 -28.87 -8.48 4.13
C THR A 86 -27.72 -7.54 4.45
N ASN A 87 -26.79 -7.97 5.31
CA ASN A 87 -25.54 -7.27 5.54
C ASN A 87 -24.49 -7.91 4.63
N ILE A 88 -24.02 -7.16 3.65
CA ILE A 88 -23.04 -7.63 2.68
C ILE A 88 -21.69 -6.99 2.97
N SER A 89 -20.64 -7.81 2.96
CA SER A 89 -19.27 -7.35 3.14
C SER A 89 -18.31 -8.26 2.39
N THR A 90 -17.29 -7.68 1.74
CA THR A 90 -16.26 -8.42 1.01
C THR A 90 -14.98 -7.61 0.89
N THR A 91 -13.83 -8.29 0.88
CA THR A 91 -12.56 -7.67 0.53
C THR A 91 -12.35 -7.76 -0.98
N ILE A 92 -11.96 -6.65 -1.60
CA ILE A 92 -11.48 -6.60 -2.98
C ILE A 92 -9.96 -6.40 -2.97
N GLU A 93 -9.27 -7.04 -3.90
CA GLU A 93 -7.81 -7.04 -4.01
C GLU A 93 -7.38 -6.63 -5.43
N GLY A 94 -6.08 -6.40 -5.63
CA GLY A 94 -5.52 -6.03 -6.93
C GLY A 94 -5.86 -4.59 -7.36
N LEU A 95 -6.14 -3.71 -6.40
CA LEU A 95 -6.37 -2.29 -6.64
C LEU A 95 -5.04 -1.58 -6.95
N THR A 96 -5.14 -0.46 -7.67
CA THR A 96 -4.01 0.41 -7.91
C THR A 96 -3.79 1.31 -6.69
N PRO A 97 -2.56 1.48 -6.20
CA PRO A 97 -2.23 2.42 -5.12
C PRO A 97 -2.54 3.89 -5.46
N ASN A 98 -2.75 4.73 -4.44
CA ASN A 98 -3.12 6.15 -4.57
C ASN A 98 -4.23 6.42 -5.61
N THR A 99 -5.22 5.52 -5.67
CA THR A 99 -6.28 5.57 -6.67
C THR A 99 -7.62 5.66 -5.97
N THR A 100 -8.43 6.62 -6.40
CA THR A 100 -9.79 6.77 -5.89
C THR A 100 -10.73 5.82 -6.64
N TYR A 101 -11.47 5.03 -5.86
CA TYR A 101 -12.50 4.12 -6.35
C TYR A 101 -13.86 4.58 -5.85
N TYR A 102 -14.86 4.48 -6.71
CA TYR A 102 -16.27 4.70 -6.42
C TYR A 102 -16.97 3.36 -6.34
N VAL A 103 -17.84 3.21 -5.36
CA VAL A 103 -18.50 1.93 -5.02
C VAL A 103 -19.99 2.17 -4.83
N ARG A 104 -20.79 1.22 -5.31
CA ARG A 104 -22.22 1.15 -5.02
C ARG A 104 -22.62 -0.29 -4.73
N ALA A 105 -23.41 -0.50 -3.68
CA ALA A 105 -24.15 -1.75 -3.53
C ALA A 105 -25.13 -1.87 -4.71
N PHE A 106 -25.32 -3.08 -5.23
CA PHE A 106 -26.28 -3.35 -6.31
C PHE A 106 -27.18 -4.53 -5.98
N LEU A 107 -28.35 -4.50 -6.63
CA LEU A 107 -29.32 -5.60 -6.68
C LEU A 107 -29.90 -5.60 -8.09
N THR A 108 -29.81 -6.72 -8.80
CA THR A 108 -30.47 -6.91 -10.09
C THR A 108 -31.37 -8.12 -10.07
N ASN A 109 -32.55 -7.98 -10.67
CA ASN A 109 -33.51 -9.05 -10.86
C ASN A 109 -34.41 -8.74 -12.07
N SER A 110 -35.45 -9.54 -12.27
CA SER A 110 -36.38 -9.35 -13.40
C SER A 110 -37.18 -8.04 -13.39
N LEU A 111 -37.22 -7.31 -12.26
CA LEU A 111 -37.87 -6.01 -12.13
C LEU A 111 -36.95 -4.85 -12.50
N GLY A 112 -35.63 -5.06 -12.51
CA GLY A 112 -34.65 -4.07 -12.92
C GLY A 112 -33.37 -4.10 -12.11
N ASN A 113 -32.61 -3.02 -12.25
CA ASN A 113 -31.34 -2.79 -11.58
C ASN A 113 -31.52 -1.69 -10.53
N PHE A 114 -31.14 -2.01 -9.31
CA PHE A 114 -31.19 -1.12 -8.17
C PHE A 114 -29.78 -0.92 -7.65
N TYR A 115 -29.51 0.29 -7.18
CA TYR A 115 -28.21 0.68 -6.67
C TYR A 115 -28.38 1.48 -5.39
N GLY A 116 -27.45 1.30 -4.46
CA GLY A 116 -27.32 2.16 -3.31
C GLY A 116 -26.71 3.52 -3.65
N ASP A 117 -26.51 4.31 -2.61
CA ASP A 117 -25.74 5.55 -2.69
C ASP A 117 -24.30 5.27 -3.12
N GLU A 118 -23.68 6.24 -3.77
CA GLU A 118 -22.27 6.19 -4.10
C GLU A 118 -21.44 6.59 -2.89
N VAL A 119 -20.44 5.77 -2.59
CA VAL A 119 -19.34 6.12 -1.70
C VAL A 119 -18.04 6.03 -2.47
N SER A 120 -17.02 6.74 -2.01
CA SER A 120 -15.67 6.60 -2.53
C SER A 120 -14.68 6.34 -1.43
N PHE A 121 -13.58 5.70 -1.81
CA PHE A 121 -12.40 5.57 -0.98
C PHE A 121 -11.16 5.72 -1.86
N THR A 122 -10.04 6.09 -1.26
CA THR A 122 -8.75 6.17 -1.95
C THR A 122 -7.86 5.12 -1.34
N THR A 123 -7.30 4.22 -2.16
CA THR A 123 -6.27 3.28 -1.71
C THR A 123 -5.09 4.04 -1.12
N GLU A 124 -4.41 3.42 -0.16
CA GLU A 124 -3.21 4.02 0.41
C GLU A 124 -2.19 4.25 -0.71
N GLU A 125 -1.36 5.29 -0.57
CA GLU A 125 -0.26 5.48 -1.49
C GLU A 125 0.70 4.31 -1.33
N THR A 126 1.25 3.80 -2.43
CA THR A 126 2.42 2.94 -2.29
C THR A 126 3.52 3.78 -1.70
N LEU A 127 3.87 3.44 -0.48
CA LEU A 127 4.99 4.02 0.21
C LEU A 127 6.29 3.40 -0.35
N GLY A 128 6.54 3.75 -1.61
CA GLY A 128 7.59 3.23 -2.44
C GLY A 128 8.09 4.31 -3.38
N CYS A 129 9.21 4.95 -3.03
CA CYS A 129 10.18 5.72 -3.84
C CYS A 129 9.69 6.64 -5.00
N GLY A 130 8.39 6.90 -5.16
CA GLY A 130 7.83 7.49 -6.38
C GLY A 130 7.52 8.97 -6.30
N SER A 131 7.42 9.55 -5.10
CA SER A 131 7.18 10.98 -4.87
C SER A 131 8.13 11.48 -3.79
N GLN A 132 9.28 11.96 -4.23
CA GLN A 132 10.45 12.31 -3.45
C GLN A 132 10.30 13.60 -2.60
N THR A 133 9.19 13.80 -1.90
CA THR A 133 9.02 15.00 -1.04
C THR A 133 8.55 14.73 0.37
N ASP A 134 7.86 13.63 0.67
CA ASP A 134 7.29 13.43 2.01
C ASP A 134 7.58 12.01 2.53
N TYR A 135 8.77 11.82 3.12
CA TYR A 135 9.04 10.64 3.92
C TYR A 135 8.27 10.72 5.23
N VAL A 136 7.49 9.68 5.56
CA VAL A 136 6.98 9.52 6.91
C VAL A 136 8.17 9.33 7.85
N SER A 137 8.25 10.19 8.87
CA SER A 137 9.40 10.25 9.77
C SER A 137 8.99 10.38 11.24
N ILE A 138 9.90 10.00 12.14
CA ILE A 138 9.75 10.15 13.59
C ILE A 138 11.01 10.84 14.13
N VAL A 139 10.80 11.81 15.03
CA VAL A 139 11.87 12.52 15.72
C VAL A 139 12.23 11.79 17.02
N TYR A 140 13.52 11.46 17.16
CA TYR A 140 14.14 10.87 18.34
C TYR A 140 15.24 11.81 18.84
N GLY A 141 14.90 12.67 19.79
CA GLY A 141 15.86 13.64 20.33
C GLY A 141 16.22 14.70 19.28
N THR A 142 17.48 14.72 18.86
CA THR A 142 17.98 15.64 17.83
C THR A 142 17.90 15.06 16.42
N GLN A 143 17.52 13.79 16.26
CA GLN A 143 17.52 13.12 14.98
C GLN A 143 16.10 12.87 14.50
N GLU A 144 15.87 13.03 13.20
CA GLU A 144 14.64 12.64 12.53
C GLU A 144 14.92 11.45 11.61
N TRP A 145 14.14 10.38 11.74
CA TRP A 145 14.38 9.10 11.07
C TRP A 145 13.19 8.68 10.21
N THR A 146 13.45 8.12 9.03
CA THR A 146 12.39 7.56 8.19
C THR A 146 11.75 6.32 8.82
N VAL A 147 10.43 6.20 8.69
CA VAL A 147 9.65 5.05 9.17
C VAL A 147 9.72 3.86 8.21
N GLU A 148 10.19 4.09 6.98
CA GLU A 148 10.13 3.10 5.89
C GLU A 148 11.49 2.76 5.33
N ASN A 149 11.60 1.53 4.83
CA ASN A 149 12.83 1.03 4.25
C ASN A 149 13.06 1.76 2.93
N ALA A 150 14.31 2.02 2.58
CA ALA A 150 14.63 2.54 1.27
C ALA A 150 14.09 1.60 0.19
N CYS A 151 13.65 2.21 -0.91
CA CYS A 151 13.05 1.53 -2.07
C CYS A 151 13.57 2.13 -3.38
N HIS A 152 14.71 2.83 -3.32
CA HIS A 152 15.46 3.36 -4.44
C HIS A 152 15.83 2.29 -5.48
N THR A 153 15.50 2.55 -6.74
CA THR A 153 16.00 1.80 -7.90
C THR A 153 16.97 2.65 -8.73
N THR A 154 17.12 3.92 -8.35
CA THR A 154 18.04 4.91 -8.92
C THR A 154 18.71 5.68 -7.79
N TYR A 155 19.89 6.24 -8.05
CA TYR A 155 20.49 7.28 -7.21
C TYR A 155 19.74 8.61 -7.36
N ARG A 156 20.04 9.59 -6.50
CA ARG A 156 19.38 10.90 -6.49
C ARG A 156 19.41 11.63 -7.83
N ASP A 157 20.46 11.42 -8.63
CA ASP A 157 20.61 12.02 -9.96
C ASP A 157 19.88 11.25 -11.08
N GLY A 158 19.12 10.20 -10.73
CA GLY A 158 18.41 9.33 -11.66
C GLY A 158 19.27 8.21 -12.26
N THR A 159 20.55 8.12 -11.91
CA THR A 159 21.41 7.01 -12.36
C THR A 159 20.86 5.67 -11.84
N PRO A 160 20.57 4.68 -12.70
CA PRO A 160 20.02 3.40 -12.25
C PRO A 160 20.97 2.64 -11.32
N ILE A 161 20.40 1.99 -10.31
CA ILE A 161 21.07 0.98 -9.50
C ILE A 161 20.65 -0.39 -10.10
N PRO A 162 21.59 -1.24 -10.53
CA PRO A 162 21.27 -2.57 -11.07
C PRO A 162 20.47 -3.43 -10.10
N GLN A 163 19.37 -4.03 -10.58
CA GLN A 163 18.70 -5.10 -9.87
C GLN A 163 19.40 -6.42 -10.20
N VAL A 164 19.98 -7.08 -9.21
CA VAL A 164 20.76 -8.32 -9.42
C VAL A 164 20.13 -9.45 -8.60
N THR A 165 19.50 -10.41 -9.27
CA THR A 165 18.79 -11.53 -8.62
C THR A 165 19.61 -12.82 -8.59
N ASP A 166 20.61 -12.95 -9.47
CA ASP A 166 21.49 -14.10 -9.55
C ASP A 166 22.44 -14.13 -8.33
N PRO A 167 22.59 -15.27 -7.63
CA PRO A 167 23.42 -15.36 -6.42
C PRO A 167 24.92 -15.27 -6.70
N ASP A 168 25.39 -15.86 -7.80
CA ASP A 168 26.81 -15.88 -8.15
C ASP A 168 27.26 -14.50 -8.64
N GLU A 169 26.43 -13.81 -9.43
CA GLU A 169 26.66 -12.42 -9.83
C GLU A 169 26.73 -11.52 -8.58
N TRP A 170 25.72 -11.60 -7.71
CA TRP A 170 25.64 -10.77 -6.50
C TRP A 170 26.88 -10.91 -5.61
N ALA A 171 27.33 -12.14 -5.38
CA ALA A 171 28.48 -12.43 -4.51
C ALA A 171 29.80 -11.83 -5.02
N ASN A 172 29.90 -11.53 -6.32
CA ASN A 172 31.11 -10.97 -6.95
C ASN A 172 31.03 -9.46 -7.19
N LEU A 173 29.93 -8.80 -6.81
CA LEU A 173 29.78 -7.37 -7.00
C LEU A 173 30.79 -6.55 -6.20
N THR A 174 31.27 -5.50 -6.84
CA THR A 174 32.06 -4.40 -6.24
C THR A 174 31.39 -3.04 -6.43
N THR A 175 30.20 -3.02 -7.03
CA THR A 175 29.37 -1.85 -7.30
C THR A 175 27.98 -2.03 -6.73
N GLY A 176 27.22 -0.94 -6.68
CA GLY A 176 25.89 -0.90 -6.11
C GLY A 176 24.90 -1.79 -6.83
N ALA A 177 24.14 -2.55 -6.06
CA ALA A 177 23.01 -3.33 -6.54
C ALA A 177 21.91 -3.41 -5.49
N TRP A 178 20.71 -3.73 -5.97
CA TRP A 178 19.55 -4.00 -5.14
C TRP A 178 18.81 -5.26 -5.59
N CYS A 179 17.98 -5.82 -4.72
CA CYS A 179 17.02 -6.86 -5.05
C CYS A 179 15.83 -6.81 -4.08
N TYR A 180 14.70 -7.41 -4.46
CA TYR A 180 13.65 -7.69 -3.49
C TYR A 180 14.07 -8.90 -2.64
N TYR A 181 13.66 -8.94 -1.37
CA TYR A 181 13.85 -10.13 -0.56
C TYR A 181 13.16 -11.35 -1.21
N ASP A 182 13.85 -12.50 -1.22
CA ASP A 182 13.47 -13.71 -1.98
C ASP A 182 13.21 -13.49 -3.49
N ASN A 183 13.69 -12.37 -4.05
CA ASN A 183 13.35 -11.91 -5.41
C ASN A 183 11.83 -11.78 -5.65
N ASP A 184 11.05 -11.53 -4.60
CA ASP A 184 9.60 -11.36 -4.64
C ASP A 184 9.25 -9.87 -4.60
N PRO A 185 8.71 -9.28 -5.68
CA PRO A 185 8.37 -7.86 -5.75
C PRO A 185 7.36 -7.37 -4.69
N THR A 186 6.68 -8.28 -4.00
CA THR A 186 5.77 -7.93 -2.89
C THR A 186 6.49 -7.75 -1.56
N LYS A 187 7.79 -8.05 -1.50
CA LYS A 187 8.63 -7.95 -0.30
C LYS A 187 9.55 -6.73 -0.37
N GLY A 188 10.11 -6.34 0.77
CA GLY A 188 10.94 -5.14 0.83
C GLY A 188 12.28 -5.27 0.11
N VAL A 189 12.87 -4.10 -0.18
CA VAL A 189 14.08 -3.97 -0.99
C VAL A 189 15.34 -4.09 -0.13
N LEU A 190 16.34 -4.78 -0.66
CA LEU A 190 17.64 -4.99 -0.04
C LEU A 190 18.74 -4.38 -0.92
N TYR A 191 19.70 -3.74 -0.28
CA TYR A 191 20.82 -3.07 -0.92
C TYR A 191 22.14 -3.66 -0.45
N ASN A 192 23.10 -3.81 -1.36
CA ASN A 192 24.48 -3.99 -0.95
C ASN A 192 25.08 -2.64 -0.46
N TRP A 193 26.16 -2.69 0.31
CA TRP A 193 26.75 -1.49 0.88
C TRP A 193 27.31 -0.54 -0.20
N PHE A 194 27.74 -1.08 -1.34
CA PHE A 194 28.22 -0.29 -2.47
C PHE A 194 27.14 0.66 -3.00
N ALA A 195 25.87 0.21 -3.06
CA ALA A 195 24.75 1.05 -3.46
C ALA A 195 24.52 2.18 -2.44
N VAL A 196 24.53 1.83 -1.16
CA VAL A 196 24.38 2.78 -0.05
C VAL A 196 25.43 3.89 -0.10
N MET A 197 26.65 3.55 -0.54
CA MET A 197 27.76 4.49 -0.64
C MET A 197 27.92 5.14 -2.01
N GLY A 198 27.04 4.87 -2.97
CA GLY A 198 27.08 5.51 -4.29
C GLY A 198 28.11 4.96 -5.27
N ILE A 199 28.72 3.81 -4.98
CA ILE A 199 29.74 3.20 -5.83
C ILE A 199 29.03 2.53 -7.00
N HIS A 200 29.04 3.15 -8.17
CA HIS A 200 28.22 2.75 -9.31
C HIS A 200 29.04 2.21 -10.50
N ASP A 201 30.35 2.36 -10.45
CA ASP A 201 31.29 1.77 -11.40
C ASP A 201 32.59 1.36 -10.68
N THR A 202 33.54 0.81 -11.44
CA THR A 202 34.82 0.31 -10.93
C THR A 202 35.98 1.28 -11.08
N ASP A 203 35.75 2.50 -11.60
CA ASP A 203 36.78 3.53 -11.71
C ASP A 203 36.87 4.28 -10.38
N PRO A 204 38.00 4.17 -9.64
CA PRO A 204 38.16 4.84 -8.35
C PRO A 204 38.17 6.37 -8.45
N ASN A 205 38.21 6.94 -9.65
CA ASN A 205 38.16 8.38 -9.89
C ASN A 205 36.74 8.89 -10.19
N THR A 206 35.76 8.00 -10.45
CA THR A 206 34.39 8.44 -10.62
C THR A 206 33.82 8.83 -9.25
N PRO A 207 33.28 10.05 -9.08
CA PRO A 207 32.65 10.44 -7.83
C PRO A 207 31.47 9.52 -7.50
N ASN A 208 31.38 9.12 -6.23
CA ASN A 208 30.24 8.36 -5.75
C ASN A 208 28.93 9.16 -5.93
N LYS A 209 27.85 8.43 -6.19
CA LYS A 209 26.50 8.97 -6.30
C LYS A 209 25.86 9.16 -4.93
N GLU A 210 24.84 10.01 -4.87
CA GLU A 210 24.06 10.20 -3.66
C GLU A 210 22.93 9.16 -3.63
N PHE A 211 22.99 8.22 -2.68
CA PHE A 211 21.94 7.23 -2.50
C PHE A 211 20.71 7.81 -1.80
N ALA A 212 20.92 8.58 -0.73
CA ALA A 212 19.84 9.13 0.07
C ALA A 212 19.10 10.28 -0.67
N PRO A 213 17.82 10.53 -0.35
CA PRO A 213 17.05 11.68 -0.85
C PRO A 213 17.64 13.03 -0.41
N GLU A 214 17.28 14.11 -1.09
CA GLU A 214 17.71 15.46 -0.70
C GLU A 214 17.27 15.78 0.74
N GLY A 215 18.19 16.35 1.53
CA GLY A 215 17.95 16.67 2.94
C GLY A 215 18.02 15.47 3.90
N TRP A 216 18.37 14.28 3.39
CA TRP A 216 18.53 13.06 4.16
C TRP A 216 19.89 12.41 3.87
N HIS A 217 20.38 11.58 4.79
CA HIS A 217 21.56 10.74 4.58
C HIS A 217 21.39 9.35 5.20
N VAL A 218 22.27 8.43 4.80
CA VAL A 218 22.33 7.09 5.39
C VAL A 218 23.01 7.20 6.76
N PRO A 219 22.41 6.66 7.82
CA PRO A 219 22.89 6.78 9.19
C PRO A 219 24.30 6.21 9.37
N SER A 220 25.17 6.99 10.00
CA SER A 220 26.47 6.53 10.50
C SER A 220 26.31 5.69 11.77
N ASN A 221 27.41 5.03 12.17
CA ASN A 221 27.47 4.23 13.39
C ASN A 221 27.16 5.09 14.63
N ASP A 222 27.64 6.32 14.67
CA ASP A 222 27.44 7.26 15.77
C ASP A 222 25.98 7.71 15.87
N GLU A 223 25.30 7.87 14.73
CA GLU A 223 23.89 8.23 14.70
C GLU A 223 23.00 7.09 15.17
N TRP A 224 23.31 5.86 14.78
CA TRP A 224 22.65 4.69 15.34
C TRP A 224 22.83 4.59 16.86
N THR A 225 24.04 4.86 17.36
CA THR A 225 24.32 4.90 18.80
C THR A 225 23.50 5.99 19.50
N THR A 226 23.39 7.17 18.89
CA THR A 226 22.58 8.29 19.42
C THR A 226 21.10 7.92 19.54
N LEU A 227 20.54 7.29 18.51
CA LEU A 227 19.15 6.79 18.53
C LEU A 227 18.95 5.78 19.66
N GLU A 228 19.87 4.83 19.80
CA GLU A 228 19.79 3.80 20.85
C GLU A 228 19.81 4.40 22.26
N GLU A 229 20.73 5.32 22.53
CA GLU A 229 20.81 6.03 23.80
C GLU A 229 19.51 6.78 24.11
N TYR A 230 18.92 7.45 23.09
CA TYR A 230 17.63 8.11 23.24
C TYR A 230 16.52 7.14 23.62
N LEU A 231 16.42 5.99 22.94
CA LEU A 231 15.39 4.99 23.21
C LEU A 231 15.53 4.43 24.64
N ILE A 232 16.74 4.05 25.04
CA ILE A 232 17.04 3.53 26.38
C ILE A 232 16.69 4.57 27.46
N ALA A 233 17.10 5.83 27.27
CA ALA A 233 16.85 6.90 28.23
C ALA A 233 15.34 7.18 28.44
N ASN A 234 14.52 6.93 27.43
CA ASN A 234 13.07 7.14 27.47
C ASN A 234 12.29 5.86 27.83
N GLY A 235 12.97 4.77 28.21
CA GLY A 235 12.31 3.50 28.53
C GLY A 235 11.61 2.86 27.33
N LEU A 236 11.96 3.28 26.11
CA LEU A 236 11.53 2.67 24.86
C LEU A 236 12.48 1.51 24.54
N ASN A 237 11.94 0.45 23.98
CA ASN A 237 12.74 -0.58 23.31
C ASN A 237 12.76 -0.29 21.79
N LEU A 238 13.56 -1.05 21.03
CA LEU A 238 13.64 -0.90 19.57
C LEU A 238 12.34 -1.32 18.84
N SER A 239 11.34 -1.90 19.52
CA SER A 239 9.99 -2.01 18.94
C SER A 239 9.30 -0.66 18.76
N GLY A 240 9.80 0.40 19.41
CA GLY A 240 9.40 1.78 19.14
C GLY A 240 9.92 2.33 17.82
N PHE A 241 10.93 1.70 17.19
CA PHE A 241 11.51 2.15 15.91
C PHE A 241 10.74 1.63 14.67
N ASN A 242 9.58 0.99 14.85
CA ASN A 242 8.71 0.46 13.78
C ASN A 242 9.49 -0.31 12.69
N ALA A 243 10.46 -1.13 13.09
CA ALA A 243 11.26 -1.92 12.16
C ALA A 243 10.58 -3.26 11.87
N LEU A 244 9.84 -3.34 10.76
CA LEU A 244 9.33 -4.61 10.27
C LEU A 244 10.49 -5.45 9.68
N PRO A 245 10.50 -6.78 9.88
CA PRO A 245 11.51 -7.65 9.28
C PRO A 245 11.30 -7.73 7.77
N VAL A 246 12.29 -7.24 7.02
CA VAL A 246 12.34 -7.32 5.56
C VAL A 246 13.18 -8.51 5.07
N GLY A 247 13.83 -9.22 6.01
CA GLY A 247 14.80 -10.27 5.70
C GLY A 247 16.17 -9.70 5.31
N ALA A 248 17.09 -10.58 4.92
CA ALA A 248 18.42 -10.21 4.48
C ALA A 248 18.93 -11.18 3.41
N ARG A 249 19.85 -10.70 2.58
CA ARG A 249 20.61 -11.49 1.62
C ARG A 249 22.05 -11.55 2.09
N ASN A 250 22.56 -12.75 2.29
CA ASN A 250 23.96 -12.95 2.69
C ASN A 250 24.89 -12.59 1.53
N TYR A 251 26.15 -12.34 1.85
CA TYR A 251 27.22 -12.04 0.89
C TYR A 251 27.45 -13.11 -0.18
N ASN A 252 27.04 -14.35 0.07
CA ASN A 252 27.10 -15.46 -0.90
C ASN A 252 25.89 -15.49 -1.86
N GLY A 253 25.04 -14.46 -1.83
CA GLY A 253 23.87 -14.33 -2.69
C GLY A 253 22.62 -15.09 -2.22
N LEU A 254 22.68 -15.86 -1.12
CA LEU A 254 21.53 -16.59 -0.57
C LEU A 254 20.73 -15.74 0.43
N PHE A 255 19.41 -15.85 0.38
CA PHE A 255 18.52 -15.22 1.35
C PHE A 255 18.52 -15.97 2.68
N ASN A 256 18.40 -15.21 3.77
CA ASN A 256 18.29 -15.76 5.11
C ASN A 256 16.96 -15.35 5.73
N ILE A 257 16.22 -16.33 6.26
CA ILE A 257 15.09 -16.03 7.14
C ILE A 257 15.71 -15.67 8.49
N ASN A 258 15.68 -14.39 8.86
CA ASN A 258 15.97 -14.02 10.23
C ASN A 258 14.80 -13.21 10.75
N TYR A 259 14.35 -13.54 11.96
CA TYR A 259 13.38 -12.79 12.75
C TYR A 259 13.94 -11.43 13.22
N SER A 260 14.89 -10.86 12.48
CA SER A 260 15.68 -9.68 12.82
C SER A 260 15.71 -8.76 11.61
N THR A 261 15.48 -7.47 11.82
CA THR A 261 15.69 -6.45 10.78
C THR A 261 17.12 -5.98 10.88
N VAL A 262 17.83 -5.93 9.75
CA VAL A 262 19.22 -5.45 9.70
C VAL A 262 19.30 -4.22 8.82
N PHE A 263 19.88 -3.14 9.35
CA PHE A 263 20.05 -1.87 8.63
C PHE A 263 21.52 -1.55 8.39
N TRP A 264 21.84 -1.08 7.18
CA TRP A 264 23.19 -0.57 6.89
C TRP A 264 23.51 0.67 7.72
N SER A 265 24.80 0.79 8.05
CA SER A 265 25.42 2.07 8.35
C SER A 265 26.27 2.54 7.17
N SER A 266 26.38 3.87 7.00
CA SER A 266 27.35 4.49 6.09
C SER A 266 28.80 4.39 6.58
N THR A 267 29.03 3.94 7.83
CA THR A 267 30.37 3.79 8.40
C THR A 267 31.07 2.54 7.86
N ASP A 268 32.21 2.75 7.18
CA ASP A 268 33.09 1.67 6.75
C ASP A 268 33.75 1.00 7.95
N GLY A 269 33.76 -0.34 7.97
CA GLY A 269 34.33 -1.13 9.06
C GLY A 269 35.68 -1.74 8.72
N SER A 270 35.82 -2.25 7.49
CA SER A 270 37.04 -2.85 6.97
C SER A 270 37.02 -2.91 5.44
N PRO A 271 38.13 -3.30 4.77
CA PRO A 271 38.14 -3.39 3.31
C PRO A 271 37.00 -4.23 2.72
N ASN A 272 36.57 -5.28 3.43
CA ASN A 272 35.58 -6.25 2.93
C ASN A 272 34.20 -6.10 3.54
N GLY A 273 33.97 -5.19 4.49
CA GLY A 273 32.65 -5.08 5.11
C GLY A 273 32.47 -3.82 5.94
N ALA A 274 31.23 -3.60 6.31
CA ALA A 274 30.76 -2.35 6.87
C ALA A 274 29.90 -2.62 8.09
N TRP A 275 29.70 -1.56 8.88
CA TRP A 275 28.87 -1.62 10.07
C TRP A 275 27.40 -1.76 9.70
N ASN A 276 26.68 -2.58 10.45
CA ASN A 276 25.24 -2.67 10.37
C ASN A 276 24.62 -2.74 11.77
N ARG A 277 23.29 -2.57 11.82
CA ARG A 277 22.51 -2.65 13.05
C ARG A 277 21.48 -3.74 12.96
N TRP A 278 21.57 -4.69 13.89
CA TRP A 278 20.61 -5.79 14.04
C TRP A 278 19.56 -5.43 15.08
N LEU A 279 18.30 -5.50 14.68
CA LEU A 279 17.14 -5.31 15.55
C LEU A 279 16.44 -6.65 15.72
N TYR A 280 16.54 -7.23 16.92
CA TYR A 280 15.88 -8.49 17.28
C TYR A 280 14.53 -8.23 17.94
N ASN A 281 13.54 -9.07 17.63
CA ASN A 281 12.26 -9.06 18.34
C ASN A 281 12.46 -9.44 19.82
N GLY A 282 12.14 -8.53 20.75
CA GLY A 282 12.09 -8.79 22.19
C GLY A 282 13.43 -8.83 22.95
N GLY A 283 14.52 -8.30 22.39
CA GLY A 283 15.85 -8.36 23.01
C GLY A 283 16.74 -7.13 22.81
N LEU A 284 17.89 -7.14 23.50
CA LEU A 284 18.97 -6.15 23.39
C LEU A 284 19.58 -6.15 21.99
N SER A 285 19.86 -4.96 21.47
CA SER A 285 20.74 -4.71 20.32
C SER A 285 22.13 -5.28 20.59
N TYR A 286 22.68 -5.97 19.60
CA TYR A 286 24.14 -6.06 19.48
C TYR A 286 24.58 -4.91 18.61
N ILE A 287 25.22 -3.94 19.24
CA ILE A 287 25.53 -2.63 18.66
C ILE A 287 26.50 -2.77 17.49
N ASP A 288 27.36 -3.77 17.45
CA ASP A 288 28.54 -3.71 16.58
C ASP A 288 28.72 -5.01 15.79
N ASN A 289 27.82 -5.29 14.84
CA ASN A 289 28.04 -6.36 13.87
C ASN A 289 28.56 -5.80 12.54
N TYR A 290 29.46 -6.57 11.95
CA TYR A 290 30.06 -6.31 10.66
C TYR A 290 29.47 -7.33 9.67
N ASP A 291 28.99 -6.86 8.53
CA ASP A 291 28.70 -7.71 7.38
C ASP A 291 29.61 -7.39 6.22
N PHE A 292 29.78 -8.35 5.33
CA PHE A 292 30.45 -8.12 4.06
C PHE A 292 29.71 -7.07 3.23
N LYS A 293 30.44 -6.23 2.49
CA LYS A 293 29.84 -5.13 1.69
C LYS A 293 28.85 -5.64 0.64
N GLN A 294 28.97 -6.90 0.25
CA GLN A 294 28.04 -7.58 -0.65
C GLN A 294 26.71 -7.96 -0.01
N SER A 295 26.59 -8.08 1.32
CA SER A 295 25.31 -8.47 1.94
C SER A 295 24.19 -7.51 1.53
N GLY A 296 23.02 -8.03 1.17
CA GLY A 296 21.84 -7.24 0.86
C GLY A 296 21.01 -7.02 2.12
N ILE A 297 20.99 -5.80 2.63
CA ILE A 297 20.22 -5.46 3.83
C ILE A 297 19.42 -4.17 3.64
N SER A 298 18.52 -3.91 4.58
CA SER A 298 17.63 -2.75 4.57
C SER A 298 18.39 -1.44 4.84
N VAL A 299 17.78 -0.32 4.47
CA VAL A 299 18.36 1.02 4.69
C VAL A 299 17.26 1.95 5.21
N ARG A 300 17.62 2.78 6.21
CA ARG A 300 16.83 3.94 6.66
C ARG A 300 17.57 5.21 6.31
N PHE A 301 16.87 6.34 6.36
CA PHE A 301 17.51 7.64 6.33
C PHE A 301 17.31 8.40 7.63
N VAL A 302 18.27 9.26 7.93
CA VAL A 302 18.27 10.16 9.08
C VAL A 302 18.64 11.57 8.62
N ARG A 303 18.22 12.56 9.40
CA ARG A 303 18.71 13.95 9.34
C ARG A 303 18.69 14.57 10.74
N ASP A 304 19.46 15.63 10.92
CA ASP A 304 19.52 16.46 12.12
C ASP A 304 18.79 17.81 11.93
#